data_AF-A0A351FQR1-F1
#
_entry.id   AF-A0A351FQR1-F1
#
_cell.length_a   1.000
_cell.length_b   1.000
_cell.length_c   1.000
_cell.angle_alpha   90.00
_cell.angle_beta   90.00
_cell.angle_gamma   90.00
#
_symmetry.space_group_name_H-M   'P 1'
#
loop_
_entity.id
_entity.type
_entity.pdbx_description
1 polymer ?
#
loop_
_entity_poly.entity_id
_entity_poly.type
_entity_poly.pdbx_seq_one_letter_code
_entity_poly.pdbx_strand_id
1 'polypeptide(L)' 'MTPHELISEHWYWIRREDGSLAPYRFHRLRHDHKRNLLVGDFYVGSFLQSFLPRQVVGEAMMPASDAADRLPSKS' A
#
# COMPACT_ATOMS: atom_id res chain seq x y z
N MET A 1 1.23 11.84 7.96
CA MET A 1 0.02 11.00 7.92
C MET A 1 -0.08 10.27 9.24
N THR A 2 -1.16 10.47 9.98
CA THR A 2 -1.42 9.75 11.22
C THR A 2 -2.02 8.37 10.87
N PRO A 3 -1.76 7.31 11.64
CA PRO A 3 -2.25 5.96 11.33
C PRO A 3 -3.78 5.89 11.14
N HIS A 4 -4.52 6.74 11.84
CA HIS A 4 -5.98 6.83 11.77
C HIS A 4 -6.52 7.31 10.42
N GLU A 5 -5.66 7.84 9.54
CA GLU A 5 -6.04 8.35 8.21
C GLU A 5 -5.91 7.28 7.12
N LEU A 6 -5.41 6.08 7.42
CA LEU A 6 -5.28 5.02 6.42
C LEU A 6 -6.64 4.34 6.17
N ILE A 7 -7.08 4.43 4.92
CA ILE A 7 -8.35 3.88 4.43
C ILE A 7 -8.08 2.49 3.87
N SER A 8 -8.82 1.49 4.36
CA SER A 8 -8.70 0.11 3.86
C SER A 8 -8.89 0.04 2.35
N GLU A 9 -8.14 -0.84 1.70
CA GLU A 9 -8.19 -1.09 0.27
C GLU A 9 -7.73 0.10 -0.63
N HIS A 10 -7.27 1.22 -0.05
CA HIS A 10 -6.59 2.30 -0.78
C HIS A 10 -5.10 2.00 -1.01
N TRP A 11 -4.53 2.65 -2.01
CA TRP A 11 -3.12 2.53 -2.36
C TRP A 11 -2.30 3.65 -1.71
N TYR A 12 -1.12 3.29 -1.21
CA TYR A 12 -0.20 4.22 -0.56
C TYR A 12 1.23 3.99 -1.04
N TRP A 13 1.99 5.09 -1.13
CA TRP A 13 3.43 5.04 -1.35
C TRP A 13 4.15 4.64 -0.07
N ILE A 14 4.83 3.49 -0.11
CA ILE A 14 5.63 2.99 1.00
C ILE A 14 7.12 3.19 0.70
N ARG A 15 7.83 3.83 1.63
CA ARG A 15 9.29 3.91 1.62
C ARG A 15 9.90 2.64 2.19
N ARG A 16 10.58 1.89 1.32
CA ARG A 16 11.32 0.67 1.67
C ARG A 16 12.67 1.00 2.31
N GLU A 17 13.33 0.00 2.87
CA GLU A 17 14.62 0.14 3.58
C GLU A 17 15.76 0.60 2.66
N ASP A 18 15.70 0.23 1.37
CA ASP A 18 16.64 0.68 0.33
C ASP A 18 16.40 2.14 -0.12
N GLY A 19 15.41 2.82 0.46
CA GLY A 19 15.04 4.20 0.15
C GLY A 19 14.09 4.33 -1.05
N SER A 20 13.83 3.25 -1.80
CA SER A 20 12.87 3.24 -2.91
C SER A 20 11.43 3.42 -2.44
N LEU A 21 10.59 3.92 -3.34
CA LEU A 21 9.15 4.03 -3.12
C LEU A 21 8.41 2.98 -3.94
N ALA A 22 7.47 2.29 -3.31
CA ALA A 22 6.61 1.34 -3.97
C ALA A 22 5.14 1.52 -3.56
N PRO A 23 4.18 1.41 -4.49
CA PRO A 23 2.78 1.51 -4.16
C PRO A 23 2.30 0.16 -3.62
N TYR A 24 1.67 0.17 -2.45
CA TYR A 24 1.02 -1.01 -1.90
C TYR A 24 -0.39 -0.69 -1.43
N ARG A 25 -1.27 -1.69 -1.57
CA ARG A 25 -2.65 -1.58 -1.14
C ARG A 25 -2.74 -1.86 0.35
N PHE A 26 -3.33 -0.95 1.11
CA PHE A 26 -3.50 -1.08 2.55
C PHE A 26 -4.59 -2.09 2.89
N HIS A 27 -4.32 -2.94 3.88
CA HIS A 27 -5.28 -3.91 4.38
C HIS A 27 -5.87 -3.48 5.72
N ARG A 28 -5.04 -3.30 6.76
CA ARG A 28 -5.50 -2.89 8.10
C ARG A 28 -4.37 -2.40 8.99
N LEU A 29 -4.72 -1.65 10.03
CA LEU A 29 -3.85 -1.41 11.18
C LEU A 29 -3.89 -2.61 12.14
N ARG A 30 -2.75 -2.92 12.75
CA ARG A 30 -2.61 -3.98 13.74
C ARG A 30 -1.55 -3.63 14.78
N HIS A 31 -1.77 -4.01 16.04
CA HIS A 31 -0.71 -3.99 17.04
C HIS A 31 0.17 -5.23 16.92
N ASP A 32 1.48 -5.02 16.77
CA ASP A 32 2.48 -6.07 16.89
C ASP A 32 2.91 -6.19 18.36
N HIS A 33 2.31 -7.14 19.07
CA HIS A 33 2.58 -7.40 20.49
C HIS A 33 4.04 -7.79 20.78
N LYS A 34 4.77 -8.36 19.81
CA LYS A 34 6.17 -8.76 20.00
C LYS A 34 7.09 -7.55 20.08
N ARG A 35 6.80 -6.53 19.26
CA ARG A 35 7.58 -5.29 19.18
C ARG A 35 6.97 -4.15 19.99
N ASN A 36 5.76 -4.33 20.50
CA ASN A 36 4.95 -3.33 21.17
C ASN A 36 4.77 -2.06 20.31
N LEU A 37 4.45 -2.23 19.02
CA LEU A 37 4.30 -1.14 18.05
C LEU A 37 3.03 -1.30 17.22
N LEU A 38 2.48 -0.18 16.77
CA LEU A 38 1.42 -0.13 15.77
C LEU A 38 2.03 -0.26 14.36
N VAL A 39 1.50 -1.20 13.57
CA VAL A 39 1.93 -1.45 12.18
C VAL A 39 0.72 -1.41 11.25
N GLY A 40 0.96 -1.10 9.97
CA GLY A 40 -0.01 -1.30 8.90
C GLY A 40 0.36 -2.54 8.09
N ASP A 41 -0.61 -3.43 7.88
CA ASP A 41 -0.46 -4.57 6.97
C ASP A 41 -0.87 -4.12 5.54
N PHE A 42 -0.06 -4.45 4.54
CA PHE A 42 -0.25 -4.09 3.13
C PHE A 42 -0.11 -5.31 2.23
N TYR A 43 -0.87 -5.34 1.13
CA TYR A 43 -0.72 -6.36 0.09
C TYR A 43 0.52 -6.08 -0.77
N VAL A 44 1.45 -7.02 -0.77
CA VAL A 44 2.66 -7.03 -1.61
C VAL A 44 2.56 -8.26 -2.51
N GLY A 45 2.05 -8.05 -3.73
CA GLY A 45 1.68 -9.18 -4.59
C GLY A 45 0.60 -10.04 -3.92
N SER A 46 0.92 -11.31 -3.62
CA SER A 46 -0.02 -12.29 -3.05
C SER A 46 0.07 -12.46 -1.52
N PHE A 47 0.88 -11.66 -0.82
CA PHE A 47 1.06 -11.79 0.63
C PHE A 47 0.89 -10.46 1.36
N LEU A 48 0.68 -10.53 2.68
CA LEU A 48 0.63 -9.36 3.56
C LEU A 48 2.02 -9.10 4.14
N GLN A 49 2.46 -7.84 4.05
CA GLN A 49 3.67 -7.36 4.68
C GLN A 49 3.36 -6.17 5.59
N SER A 50 3.95 -6.17 6.79
CA SER A 50 3.78 -5.10 7.76
C SER A 50 4.81 -4.00 7.55
N PHE A 51 4.35 -2.75 7.54
CA PHE A 51 5.19 -1.55 7.49
C PHE A 51 4.86 -0.63 8.66
N LEU A 52 5.85 0.12 9.12
CA LEU A 52 5.62 1.14 10.16
C LEU A 52 4.85 2.32 9.56
N PRO A 53 3.99 3.00 10.34
CA PRO A 53 3.26 4.17 9.85
C PRO A 53 4.17 5.27 9.26
N ARG A 54 5.38 5.44 9.80
CA ARG A 54 6.38 6.40 9.28
C ARG A 54 6.89 6.09 7.86
N GLN A 55 6.69 4.87 7.38
CA GLN A 55 7.07 4.46 6.02
C GLN A 55 6.00 4.83 5.00
N VAL A 56 4.78 5.18 5.45
CA VAL A 56 3.73 5.68 4.57
C VAL A 56 4.03 7.14 4.23
N VAL A 57 4.33 7.39 2.96
CA VAL A 57 4.69 8.74 2.46
C VAL A 57 3.45 9.53 2.08
N GLY A 58 2.41 8.85 1.57
CA GLY A 58 1.14 9.44 1.16
C GLY A 58 0.33 8.49 0.29
N GLU A 59 -0.82 8.95 -0.17
CA GLU A 59 -1.68 8.19 -1.08
C GLU A 59 -1.03 8.02 -2.46
N ALA A 60 -1.22 6.84 -3.04
CA ALA A 60 -0.82 6.53 -4.40
C ALA A 60 -2.08 6.44 -5.27
N MET A 61 -2.17 7.25 -6.32
CA MET A 61 -3.19 7.10 -7.33
C MET A 61 -2.73 6.05 -8.34
N MET A 62 -3.34 4.87 -8.31
CA MET A 62 -3.17 3.88 -9.37
C MET A 62 -4.09 4.24 -10.53
N PRO A 63 -3.64 4.10 -11.80
CA PRO A 63 -4.54 4.23 -12.93
C PRO A 63 -5.66 3.19 -12.77
N ALA A 64 -6.91 3.63 -12.97
CA ALA A 64 -8.02 2.69 -13.07
C ALA A 64 -7.72 1.68 -14.20
N SER A 65 -8.07 0.42 -14.00
CA SER A 65 -7.79 -0.69 -14.92
C SER A 65 -8.36 -0.51 -16.35
N ASP A 66 -9.09 0.58 -16.63
CA ASP A 66 -9.55 0.97 -17.97
C ASP A 66 -8.42 1.14 -19.01
N ALA A 67 -7.16 1.21 -18.58
CA ALA A 67 -6.00 1.24 -19.47
C ALA A 67 -5.67 -0.12 -20.11
N ALA A 68 -6.20 -1.24 -19.60
CA ALA A 68 -5.96 -2.58 -20.15
C ALA A 68 -6.93 -2.95 -21.29
N ASP A 69 -8.12 -2.37 -21.33
CA ASP A 69 -9.19 -2.74 -22.30
C ASP A 69 -9.22 -1.88 -23.58
N ARG A 70 -8.29 -0.92 -23.73
CA ARG A 70 -8.20 -0.07 -24.94
C ARG A 70 -7.05 -0.43 -25.87
N LEU A 71 -6.75 -1.72 -26.02
CA LEU A 71 -6.10 -2.17 -27.24
C LEU A 71 -7.19 -2.33 -28.31
N PRO A 72 -7.17 -1.56 -29.42
CA PRO A 72 -8.10 -1.81 -30.50
C PRO A 72 -7.81 -3.22 -31.05
N SER A 73 -8.76 -4.13 -30.88
CA SER A 73 -8.80 -5.38 -31.63
C SER A 73 -8.81 -5.02 -33.11
N LYS A 74 -7.66 -5.16 -33.77
CA LYS A 74 -7.62 -5.18 -35.24
C LYS A 74 -8.23 -6.51 -35.69
N SER A 75 -9.45 -6.46 -36.21
CA SER A 75 -10.01 -7.41 -37.17
C SER A 75 -10.93 -6.66 -38.12
#